data_AF-A0A950E5V3-F1
#
_entry.id   AF-A0A950E5V3-F1
#
_cell.length_a   1.000
_cell.length_b   1.000
_cell.length_c   1.000
_cell.angle_alpha   90.00
_cell.angle_beta   90.00
_cell.angle_gamma   90.00
#
_symmetry.space_group_name_H-M   'P 1'
#
loop_
_entity.id
_entity.type
_entity.pdbx_description
1 polymer ?
#
loop_
_entity_poly.entity_id
_entity_poly.type
_entity_poly.pdbx_seq_one_letter_code
_entity_poly.pdbx_strand_id
1 'polypeptide(L)'
;MEKFVIEGGRPLSGMITPAGNKNGALPILAACLLTDDEVILRNVPRIRDVEAMTLLLEQLGARVQWLGPGEISIDASSVDSCEVDPELAERIRASFLLAGPLLAR
;
A
#
# COMPACT_ATOMS: atom_id res chain seq x y z
N MET A 1 9.73 -23.77 -0.75
CA MET A 1 10.50 -22.64 -1.30
C MET A 1 10.14 -22.50 -2.76
N GLU A 2 9.54 -21.39 -3.15
CA GLU A 2 9.32 -21.06 -4.55
C GLU A 2 10.66 -20.67 -5.19
N LYS A 3 10.85 -20.98 -6.47
CA LYS A 3 12.06 -20.63 -7.21
C LYS A 3 11.70 -20.20 -8.64
N PHE A 4 12.42 -19.20 -9.14
CA PHE A 4 12.44 -18.90 -10.56
C PHE A 4 13.53 -19.75 -11.23
N VAL A 5 13.18 -20.49 -12.28
CA VAL A 5 14.14 -21.18 -13.15
C VAL A 5 14.19 -20.40 -14.45
N ILE A 6 15.33 -19.77 -14.74
CA ILE A 6 15.50 -18.89 -15.89
C ILE A 6 16.36 -19.61 -16.94
N GLU A 7 15.81 -19.82 -18.12
CA GLU A 7 16.53 -20.35 -19.29
C GLU A 7 16.95 -19.20 -20.20
N GLY A 8 18.26 -18.96 -20.29
CA GLY A 8 18.84 -17.85 -21.06
C GLY A 8 18.88 -18.10 -22.58
N GLY A 9 19.58 -17.21 -23.30
CA GLY A 9 19.87 -17.37 -24.73
C GLY A 9 18.82 -16.79 -25.69
N ARG A 10 17.78 -16.11 -25.17
CA ARG A 10 16.75 -15.45 -25.98
C ARG A 10 16.78 -13.94 -25.75
N PRO A 11 17.02 -13.11 -26.79
CA PRO A 11 16.87 -11.66 -26.65
C PRO A 11 15.42 -11.29 -26.38
N LEU A 12 15.19 -10.32 -25.49
CA LEU A 12 13.86 -9.79 -25.21
C LEU A 12 13.43 -8.85 -26.35
N SER A 13 12.18 -8.96 -26.79
CA SER A 13 11.56 -8.07 -27.78
C SER A 13 10.08 -7.91 -27.46
N GLY A 14 9.58 -6.67 -27.47
CA GLY A 14 8.19 -6.34 -27.16
C GLY A 14 8.04 -5.01 -26.44
N MET A 15 6.84 -4.75 -25.93
CA MET A 15 6.48 -3.57 -25.16
C MET A 15 5.83 -3.98 -23.85
N ILE A 16 6.12 -3.26 -22.77
CA ILE A 16 5.48 -3.41 -21.47
C ILE A 16 4.97 -2.06 -20.99
N THR A 17 3.90 -2.08 -20.19
CA THR A 17 3.47 -0.91 -19.42
C THR A 17 3.95 -1.10 -17.98
N PRO A 18 4.81 -0.20 -17.46
CA PRO A 18 5.22 -0.25 -16.06
C PRO A 18 4.03 -0.07 -15.13
N ALA A 19 4.03 -0.82 -14.02
CA ALA A 19 3.10 -0.57 -12.93
C ALA A 19 3.44 0.75 -12.21
N GLY A 20 2.49 1.23 -11.41
CA GLY A 20 2.69 2.40 -10.55
C GLY A 20 3.89 2.28 -9.61
N ASN A 21 4.39 3.44 -9.16
CA ASN A 21 5.56 3.51 -8.30
C ASN A 21 5.18 3.16 -6.85
N LYS A 22 5.65 2.01 -6.35
CA LYS A 22 5.49 1.60 -4.95
C LYS A 22 5.93 2.67 -3.95
N ASN A 23 7.09 3.28 -4.17
CA ASN A 23 7.66 4.26 -3.25
C ASN A 23 6.90 5.60 -3.28
N GLY A 24 6.10 5.85 -4.32
CA GLY A 24 5.11 6.91 -4.34
C GLY A 24 3.82 6.49 -3.64
N ALA A 25 3.33 5.27 -3.89
CA ALA A 25 2.09 4.77 -3.33
C ALA A 25 2.11 4.65 -1.80
N LEU A 26 3.16 4.09 -1.22
CA LEU A 26 3.24 3.85 0.24
C LEU A 26 3.10 5.11 1.11
N PRO A 27 3.82 6.22 0.86
CA PRO A 27 3.61 7.44 1.65
C PRO A 27 2.24 8.09 1.38
N ILE A 28 1.69 7.97 0.17
CA ILE A 28 0.35 8.50 -0.15
C ILE A 28 -0.72 7.70 0.62
N LEU A 29 -0.59 6.38 0.68
CA LEU A 29 -1.47 5.51 1.47
C LEU A 29 -1.45 5.92 2.96
N ALA A 30 -0.27 6.12 3.54
CA ALA A 30 -0.15 6.59 4.92
C ALA A 30 -0.77 7.99 5.11
N ALA A 31 -0.57 8.90 4.15
CA ALA A 31 -1.13 10.24 4.18
C ALA A 31 -2.66 10.28 4.10
N CYS A 32 -3.32 9.21 3.65
CA CYS A 32 -4.79 9.13 3.66
C CYS A 32 -5.37 9.21 5.08
N LEU A 33 -4.56 8.89 6.11
CA LEU A 33 -4.96 9.10 7.51
C LEU A 33 -5.11 10.58 7.88
N LEU A 34 -4.58 11.53 7.10
CA LEU A 34 -4.62 12.96 7.44
C LEU A 34 -5.96 13.65 7.09
N THR A 35 -6.93 12.92 6.56
CA THR A 35 -8.24 13.43 6.18
C THR A 35 -9.35 12.46 6.55
N ASP A 36 -10.55 12.97 6.78
CA ASP A 36 -11.77 12.17 6.97
C ASP A 36 -12.56 11.99 5.66
N ASP A 37 -12.11 12.61 4.56
CA ASP A 37 -12.71 12.43 3.24
C ASP A 37 -12.26 11.11 2.58
N GLU A 38 -13.14 10.53 1.74
CA GLU A 38 -12.76 9.40 0.89
C GLU A 38 -11.67 9.81 -0.12
N VAL A 39 -10.58 9.05 -0.15
CA VAL A 39 -9.45 9.24 -1.07
C VAL A 39 -9.38 8.08 -2.06
N ILE A 40 -9.50 8.39 -3.35
CA ILE A 40 -9.34 7.41 -4.44
C ILE A 40 -7.96 7.57 -5.07
N LEU A 41 -7.12 6.54 -4.93
CA LEU A 41 -5.80 6.47 -5.55
C LEU A 41 -5.84 5.59 -6.79
N ARG A 42 -5.26 6.10 -7.88
CA ARG A 42 -5.14 5.40 -9.16
C ARG A 42 -3.68 5.07 -9.47
N ASN A 43 -3.49 4.07 -10.33
CA ASN A 43 -2.17 3.55 -10.70
C ASN A 43 -1.36 3.09 -9.47
N VAL A 44 -1.99 2.37 -8.55
CA VAL A 44 -1.35 1.78 -7.37
C VAL A 44 -0.93 0.34 -7.70
N PRO A 45 0.36 -0.04 -7.55
CA PRO A 45 0.78 -1.41 -7.81
C PRO A 45 0.23 -2.36 -6.73
N ARG A 46 -0.47 -3.41 -7.12
CA ARG A 46 -0.94 -4.45 -6.19
C ARG A 46 0.17 -5.47 -5.94
N ILE A 47 1.02 -5.15 -4.97
CA ILE A 47 2.16 -5.97 -4.55
C ILE A 47 2.18 -6.11 -3.03
N ARG A 48 2.96 -7.06 -2.52
CA ARG A 48 3.00 -7.41 -1.09
C ARG A 48 3.18 -6.21 -0.17
N ASP A 49 4.05 -5.26 -0.52
CA ASP A 49 4.28 -4.09 0.33
C ASP A 49 3.04 -3.19 0.44
N VAL A 50 2.31 -3.01 -0.66
CA VAL A 50 1.06 -2.23 -0.68
C VAL A 50 -0.02 -2.98 0.08
N GLU A 51 -0.13 -4.30 -0.10
CA GLU A 51 -1.09 -5.12 0.64
C GLU A 51 -0.82 -5.12 2.15
N ALA A 52 0.44 -5.12 2.57
CA ALA A 52 0.79 -4.99 3.98
C ALA A 52 0.41 -3.60 4.54
N MET A 53 0.62 -2.53 3.77
CA MET A 53 0.19 -1.19 4.17
C MET A 53 -1.34 -1.08 4.26
N THR A 54 -2.09 -1.67 3.32
CA THR A 54 -3.56 -1.64 3.38
C THR A 54 -4.09 -2.39 4.61
N LEU A 55 -3.49 -3.52 4.97
CA LEU A 55 -3.85 -4.26 6.18
C LEU A 55 -3.60 -3.45 7.45
N LEU A 56 -2.50 -2.69 7.50
CA LEU A 56 -2.21 -1.79 8.61
C LEU A 56 -3.26 -0.67 8.71
N LEU A 57 -3.64 -0.07 7.58
CA LEU A 57 -4.69 0.96 7.55
C LEU A 57 -6.04 0.39 8.01
N GLU A 58 -6.41 -0.82 7.56
CA GLU A 58 -7.63 -1.51 8.00
C GLU A 58 -7.60 -1.82 9.50
N GLN A 59 -6.45 -2.26 10.04
CA GLN A 59 -6.27 -2.53 11.47
C GLN A 59 -6.44 -1.28 12.31
N LEU A 60 -6.06 -0.11 11.79
CA LEU A 60 -6.27 1.18 12.45
C LEU A 60 -7.73 1.66 12.37
N GLY A 61 -8.60 0.97 11.62
CA GLY A 61 -10.02 1.31 11.47
C GLY A 61 -10.37 2.06 10.18
N ALA A 62 -9.44 2.19 9.24
CA ALA A 62 -9.75 2.75 7.93
C ALA A 62 -10.50 1.72 7.07
N ARG A 63 -11.43 2.18 6.25
CA ARG A 63 -12.05 1.35 5.21
C ARG A 63 -11.19 1.40 3.97
N VAL A 64 -10.74 0.24 3.50
CA VAL A 64 -9.91 0.13 2.31
C VAL A 64 -10.59 -0.79 1.30
N GLN A 65 -10.75 -0.33 0.06
CA GLN A 65 -11.41 -1.10 -0.99
C GLN A 65 -10.71 -0.98 -2.33
N TRP A 66 -10.33 -2.11 -2.93
CA TRP A 66 -9.91 -2.13 -4.33
C TRP A 66 -11.13 -1.98 -5.24
N LEU A 67 -11.16 -0.91 -6.05
CA LEU A 67 -12.23 -0.63 -7.00
C LEU A 67 -11.97 -1.30 -8.37
N GLY A 68 -10.72 -1.65 -8.64
CA GLY A 68 -10.30 -2.27 -9.89
C GLY A 68 -8.78 -2.40 -10.00
N PRO A 69 -8.26 -2.74 -11.20
CA PRO A 69 -6.82 -2.82 -11.44
C PRO A 69 -6.12 -1.50 -11.15
N GLY A 70 -5.35 -1.48 -10.06
CA GLY A 70 -4.56 -0.33 -9.63
C GLY A 70 -5.36 0.86 -9.13
N GLU A 71 -6.64 0.67 -8.78
CA GLU A 71 -7.49 1.72 -8.18
C GLU A 71 -7.99 1.26 -6.81
N ILE A 72 -7.74 2.08 -5.79
CA ILE A 72 -8.04 1.80 -4.39
C ILE A 72 -8.70 3.02 -3.75
N SER A 73 -9.81 2.79 -3.04
CA SER A 73 -10.46 3.77 -2.16
C SER A 73 -10.01 3.55 -0.72
N ILE A 74 -9.72 4.65 -0.03
CA ILE A 74 -9.37 4.69 1.39
C ILE A 74 -10.25 5.74 2.05
N ASP A 75 -10.94 5.35 3.10
CA ASP A 75 -11.69 6.24 3.97
C ASP A 75 -11.22 6.04 5.41
N ALA A 76 -10.60 7.08 5.97
CA ALA A 76 -10.04 7.06 7.32
C ALA A 76 -10.95 7.72 8.37
N SER A 77 -12.20 8.08 8.04
CA SER A 77 -13.12 8.80 8.93
C SER A 77 -13.50 8.01 10.19
N SER A 78 -13.32 6.69 10.17
CA SER A 78 -13.65 5.76 11.27
C SER A 78 -12.45 5.26 12.05
N VAL A 79 -11.24 5.76 11.75
CA VAL A 79 -10.03 5.40 12.51
C VAL A 79 -10.09 6.01 13.90
N ASP A 80 -9.97 5.16 14.90
CA ASP A 80 -10.05 5.52 16.32
C ASP A 80 -8.87 4.98 17.14
N SER A 81 -7.90 4.34 16.48
CA SER A 81 -6.72 3.73 17.09
C SER A 81 -5.43 4.31 16.51
N CYS A 82 -4.43 4.47 17.38
CA CYS A 82 -3.03 4.75 17.01
C CYS A 82 -2.10 3.57 17.33
N GLU A 83 -2.66 2.43 17.78
CA GLU A 83 -1.89 1.22 18.05
C GLU A 83 -1.65 0.47 16.74
N VAL A 84 -0.38 0.37 16.37
CA VAL A 84 0.07 -0.35 15.18
C VAL A 84 0.50 -1.76 15.59
N ASP A 85 -0.08 -2.79 14.98
CA ASP A 85 0.31 -4.19 15.19
C ASP A 85 1.79 -4.40 14.82
N PRO A 86 2.67 -4.77 15.78
CA PRO A 86 4.08 -4.99 15.54
C PRO A 86 4.36 -6.07 14.49
N GLU A 87 3.60 -7.17 14.48
CA GLU A 87 3.80 -8.27 13.54
C GLU A 87 3.47 -7.85 12.11
N LEU A 88 2.46 -6.99 11.92
CA LEU A 88 2.15 -6.40 10.62
C LEU A 88 3.19 -5.35 10.23
N ALA A 89 3.62 -4.50 11.18
CA ALA A 89 4.60 -3.45 10.95
C ALA A 89 5.97 -4.00 10.52
N GLU A 90 6.38 -5.14 11.06
CA GLU A 90 7.64 -5.81 10.69
C GLU A 90 7.64 -6.38 9.27
N ARG A 91 6.47 -6.62 8.67
CA ARG A 91 6.36 -7.13 7.28
C ARG A 91 6.88 -6.13 6.25
N ILE A 92 6.81 -4.84 6.56
CA ILE A 92 7.27 -3.77 5.67
C ILE A 92 7.97 -2.66 6.45
N ARG A 93 9.21 -2.33 6.08
CA ARG A 93 9.93 -1.18 6.65
C ARG A 93 9.16 0.15 6.49
N ALA A 94 8.34 0.25 5.45
CA ALA A 94 7.54 1.45 5.17
C ALA A 94 6.39 1.68 6.16
N SER A 95 6.07 0.74 7.05
CA SER A 95 5.11 0.93 8.15
C SER A 95 5.44 2.17 8.99
N PHE A 96 6.73 2.51 9.13
CA PHE A 96 7.18 3.72 9.82
C PHE A 96 6.60 5.03 9.25
N LEU A 97 6.17 5.03 7.98
CA LEU A 97 5.52 6.21 7.37
C LEU A 97 4.18 6.55 8.03
N LEU A 98 3.55 5.61 8.75
CA LEU A 98 2.34 5.86 9.53
C LEU A 98 2.59 6.76 10.75
N ALA A 99 3.83 6.82 11.27
CA ALA A 99 4.14 7.58 12.47
C ALA A 99 3.82 9.08 12.34
N GLY A 100 4.06 9.66 11.16
CA GLY A 100 3.75 11.07 10.90
C GLY A 100 2.24 11.35 10.91
N PRO A 101 1.46 10.69 10.06
CA PRO A 101 0.01 10.84 10.04
C PRO A 101 -0.66 10.50 11.37
N LEU A 102 -0.26 9.40 12.04
CA LEU A 102 -0.83 9.04 13.35
C LEU A 102 -0.50 10.04 14.46
N LEU A 103 0.64 10.72 14.40
CA LEU A 103 0.99 11.79 15.35
C LEU A 103 0.17 13.07 15.13
N ALA A 104 -0.23 13.33 13.89
CA ALA A 104 -0.91 14.56 13.51
C ALA A 104 -2.44 14.52 13.73
N ARG A 105 -3.01 13.31 13.83
CA ARG A 105 -4.41 13.09 14.21
C ARG A 105 -4.59 13.18 15.71
#